data_AF-A0A1V4IYK5-F1
#
_entry.id   AF-A0A1V4IYK5-F1
#
_cell.length_a   1.000
_cell.length_b   1.000
_cell.length_c   1.000
_cell.angle_alpha   90.00
_cell.angle_beta   90.00
_cell.angle_gamma   90.00
#
_symmetry.space_group_name_H-M   'P 1'
#
loop_
_entity.id
_entity.type
_entity.pdbx_description
1 polymer ?
#
loop_
_entity_poly.entity_id
_entity_poly.type
_entity_poly.pdbx_seq_one_letter_code
_entity_poly.pdbx_strand_id
1 'polypeptide(L)' 'MEVIKNGNGKTVCRADASNKIVEIVQRGFKTVIQFMEDGTMKVINSEAI' A
#
# COMPACT_ATOMS: atom_id res chain seq x y z
N MET A 1 -8.57 -4.27 3.37
CA MET A 1 -7.15 -3.97 3.64
C MET A 1 -6.89 -3.92 5.14
N GLU A 2 -5.90 -4.67 5.61
CA GLU A 2 -5.39 -4.67 6.98
C GLU A 2 -4.45 -3.47 7.20
N VAL A 3 -4.50 -2.86 8.39
CA VAL A 3 -3.63 -1.72 8.74
C VAL A 3 -2.33 -2.25 9.33
N ILE A 4 -1.21 -1.99 8.65
CA ILE A 4 0.12 -2.36 9.13
C ILE A 4 0.72 -1.18 9.88
N LYS A 5 1.20 -1.45 11.10
CA LYS A 5 1.82 -0.46 11.98
C LYS A 5 3.31 -0.79 12.19
N ASN A 6 4.12 0.24 12.41
CA ASN A 6 5.50 0.06 12.87
C ASN A 6 5.55 -0.31 14.35
N GLY A 7 6.76 -0.58 14.88
CA GLY A 7 6.98 -0.91 16.29
C GLY A 7 6.58 0.17 17.30
N ASN A 8 6.27 1.38 16.84
CA ASN A 8 5.74 2.48 17.67
C ASN A 8 4.22 2.68 17.46
N GLY A 9 3.52 1.71 16.88
CA GLY A 9 2.07 1.75 16.70
C GLY A 9 1.55 2.72 15.63
N LYS A 10 2.44 3.41 14.90
CA LYS A 10 2.07 4.32 13.81
C LYS A 10 1.81 3.54 12.53
N THR A 11 0.75 3.91 11.80
CA THR A 11 0.44 3.31 10.50
C THR A 11 1.57 3.54 9.50
N VAL A 12 2.01 2.47 8.84
CA VAL A 12 2.99 2.50 7.75
C VAL A 12 2.27 2.39 6.41
N CYS A 13 1.39 1.40 6.29
CA CYS A 13 0.64 1.14 5.08
C CYS A 13 -0.64 0.35 5.41
N ARG A 14 -1.46 0.12 4.39
CA ARG A 14 -2.55 -0.84 4.41
C ARG A 14 -2.26 -1.93 3.39
N ALA A 15 -2.59 -3.18 3.69
CA ALA A 15 -2.32 -4.30 2.78
C ALA A 15 -3.57 -5.15 2.54
N ASP A 16 -3.70 -5.67 1.33
CA ASP A 16 -4.67 -6.69 0.97
C ASP A 16 -3.91 -7.92 0.48
N ALA A 17 -3.83 -8.93 1.33
CA ALA A 17 -3.13 -10.17 1.00
C ALA A 17 -3.80 -10.95 -0.13
N SER A 18 -5.13 -10.92 -0.23
CA SER A 18 -5.89 -11.64 -1.26
C SER A 18 -5.63 -11.05 -2.64
N ASN A 19 -5.57 -9.73 -2.74
CA ASN A 19 -5.31 -9.02 -4.00
C ASN A 19 -3.82 -8.71 -4.24
N LYS A 20 -2.95 -9.04 -3.28
CA LYS A 20 -1.51 -8.74 -3.29
C LYS A 20 -1.23 -7.24 -3.46
N ILE A 21 -1.99 -6.40 -2.75
CA ILE A 21 -1.91 -4.94 -2.84
C ILE A 21 -1.35 -4.36 -1.54
N VAL A 22 -0.48 -3.36 -1.68
CA VAL A 22 -0.03 -2.47 -0.60
C VAL A 22 -0.40 -1.04 -0.96
N GLU A 23 -1.07 -0.35 -0.05
CA GLU A 23 -1.42 1.06 -0.15
C GLU A 23 -0.61 1.85 0.89
N ILE A 24 0.12 2.85 0.42
CA ILE A 24 0.88 3.79 1.25
C ILE A 24 0.25 5.17 1.07
N VAL A 25 -0.19 5.77 2.17
CA VAL A 25 -0.66 7.16 2.19
C VAL A 25 0.31 8.00 3.00
N GLN A 26 0.95 8.97 2.36
CA GLN A 26 1.93 9.84 3.01
C GLN A 26 1.80 11.26 2.47
N ARG A 27 1.64 12.23 3.39
CA ARG A 27 1.61 13.68 3.08
C ARG A 27 0.59 14.06 1.98
N GLY A 28 -0.61 13.47 2.01
CA GLY A 28 -1.65 13.76 1.02
C GLY A 28 -1.48 13.05 -0.32
N PHE A 29 -0.51 12.16 -0.46
CA PHE A 29 -0.34 11.30 -1.65
C PHE A 29 -0.60 9.84 -1.30
N LYS A 30 -1.13 9.11 -2.28
CA LYS A 30 -1.41 7.68 -2.22
C LYS A 30 -0.62 6.95 -3.29
N THR A 31 0.15 5.96 -2.87
CA THR A 31 0.84 5.00 -3.73
C THR A 31 0.22 3.62 -3.53
N VAL A 32 -0.23 3.02 -4.63
CA VAL A 32 -0.73 1.63 -4.66
C VAL A 32 0.29 0.77 -5.39
N ILE A 33 0.76 -0.28 -4.72
CA ILE A 33 1.69 -1.27 -5.25
C ILE A 33 0.92 -2.59 -5.32
N GLN A 34 0.84 -3.19 -6.51
CA GLN A 34 0.25 -4.51 -6.72
C GLN A 34 1.31 -5.48 -7.23
N PHE A 35 1.48 -6.60 -6.53
CA PHE A 35 2.35 -7.69 -6.97
C PHE A 35 1.57 -8.61 -7.91
N MET A 36 2.05 -8.71 -9.15
CA MET A 36 1.44 -9.52 -10.20
C MET A 36 1.96 -10.97 -10.13
N GLU A 37 1.26 -11.89 -10.79
CA GLU A 37 1.63 -13.31 -10.80
C GLU A 37 2.92 -13.61 -11.55
N ASP A 38 3.29 -12.76 -12.52
CA ASP A 38 4.54 -12.83 -13.28
C ASP A 38 5.76 -12.31 -12.49
N GLY A 39 5.59 -11.98 -11.21
CA GLY A 39 6.63 -11.43 -10.35
C GLY A 39 6.92 -9.94 -10.57
N THR A 40 6.21 -9.28 -11.49
CA THR A 40 6.33 -7.83 -11.68
C THR A 40 5.49 -7.05 -10.67
N MET A 41 5.74 -5.75 -10.59
CA MET A 41 4.97 -4.83 -9.76
C MET A 41 4.31 -3.77 -10.61
N LYS A 42 3.02 -3.55 -10.37
CA LYS A 42 2.29 -2.38 -10.88
C LYS A 42 2.27 -1.31 -9.79
N VAL A 43 2.73 -0.10 -10.11
CA VAL A 43 2.77 1.04 -9.19
C VAL A 43 1.90 2.17 -9.73
N ILE A 44 0.97 2.66 -8.91
CA ILE A 44 0.08 3.78 -9.25
C ILE A 44 0.22 4.85 -8.17
N ASN A 45 0.51 6.08 -8.57
CA ASN A 45 0.56 7.25 -7.69
C ASN A 45 -0.63 8.18 -7.96
N SER A 46 -1.21 8.70 -6.91
CA SER A 46 -2.37 9.60 -6.95
C SER A 46 -2.37 10.51 -5.73
N GLU A 47 -3.16 11.59 -5.77
CA GLU A 47 -3.47 12.37 -4.57
C GLU A 47 -4.43 11.56 -3.68
N ALA A 48 -4.23 11.66 -2.36
CA ALA A 48 -5.12 11.10 -1.37
C ALA A 48 -6.19 12.16 -1.05
N ILE A 49 -7.31 12.10 -1.77
CA ILE A 49 -8.51 12.92 -1.54
C ILE A 49 -9.14 12.50 -0.20
#